data_AF-K1LWP0-F1
#
_entry.id   AF-K1LWP0-F1
#
_cell.length_a   1.000
_cell.length_b   1.000
_cell.length_c   1.000
_cell.angle_alpha   90.00
_cell.angle_beta   90.00
_cell.angle_gamma   90.00
#
_symmetry.space_group_name_H-M   'P 1'
#
loop_
_entity.id
_entity.type
_entity.pdbx_description
1 polymer ?
#
loop_
_entity_poly.entity_id
_entity_poly.type
_entity_poly.pdbx_seq_one_letter_code
_entity_poly.pdbx_strand_id
1 'polypeptide(L)' 'MVDISKIQQLISEDSRSLYQIAKDADLDYALLHRLVNGKVKKNVWLDTAFKLADVLGVDVNEFRKEE' A
#
# COMPACT_ATOMS: atom_id res chain seq x y z
N MET A 1 10.69 7.91 -5.87
CA MET A 1 10.74 6.59 -5.20
C MET A 1 9.48 6.45 -4.36
N VAL A 2 8.87 5.26 -4.26
CA VAL A 2 7.62 5.08 -3.49
C VAL A 2 7.94 5.10 -1.99
N ASP A 3 7.16 5.87 -1.23
CA ASP A 3 7.22 5.92 0.23
C ASP A 3 6.39 4.78 0.84
N ILE A 4 7.08 3.70 1.19
CA ILE A 4 6.46 2.54 1.84
C ILE A 4 5.90 2.91 3.21
N SER A 5 6.54 3.83 3.95
CA SER A 5 6.09 4.22 5.29
C SER A 5 4.74 4.94 5.25
N LYS A 6 4.51 5.75 4.22
CA LYS A 6 3.20 6.39 4.01
C LYS A 6 2.11 5.36 3.68
N ILE A 7 2.41 4.38 2.83
CA ILE A 7 1.48 3.29 2.52
C ILE A 7 1.15 2.49 3.79
N GLN A 8 2.14 2.18 4.62
CA GLN A 8 1.94 1.48 5.89
C GLN A 8 1.01 2.25 6.83
N GLN A 9 1.21 3.56 6.95
CA GLN A 9 0.38 4.43 7.76
C GLN A 9 -1.08 4.39 7.28
N LEU A 10 -1.31 4.61 5.99
CA LEU A 10 -2.66 4.65 5.43
C LEU A 10 -3.40 3.32 5.54
N ILE A 11 -2.70 2.19 5.36
CA ILE A 11 -3.29 0.86 5.60
C ILE A 11 -3.64 0.66 7.08
N SER A 12 -2.86 1.23 8.01
CA SER A 12 -3.10 1.10 9.46
C SER A 12 -4.21 2.01 9.97
N GLU A 13 -4.45 3.13 9.30
CA GLU A 13 -5.54 4.08 9.58
C GLU A 13 -6.87 3.66 8.96
N ASP A 14 -6.84 2.75 7.99
CA ASP A 14 -8.04 2.21 7.34
C ASP A 14 -8.83 1.32 8.32
N SER A 15 -10.15 1.48 8.32
CA SER A 15 -11.07 0.70 9.15
C SER A 15 -11.21 -0.77 8.73
N ARG A 16 -10.81 -1.12 7.51
CA ARG A 16 -10.88 -2.47 6.95
C ARG A 16 -9.71 -3.32 7.43
N SER A 17 -9.95 -4.61 7.55
CA SER A 17 -8.87 -5.56 7.78
C SER A 17 -7.91 -5.61 6.59
N LEU A 18 -6.66 -5.96 6.85
CA LEU A 18 -5.65 -6.16 5.80
C LEU A 18 -6.11 -7.15 4.71
N TYR A 19 -6.91 -8.16 5.08
CA TYR A 19 -7.49 -9.10 4.13
C TYR A 19 -8.52 -8.45 3.21
N GLN A 20 -9.39 -7.60 3.74
CA GLN A 20 -10.36 -6.84 2.94
C GLN A 20 -9.64 -5.89 1.98
N ILE A 21 -8.63 -5.15 2.45
CA ILE A 21 -7.85 -4.24 1.60
C ILE A 21 -7.15 -5.01 0.47
N ALA A 22 -6.54 -6.15 0.77
CA ALA A 22 -5.90 -6.99 -0.24
C ALA A 22 -6.90 -7.50 -1.29
N LYS A 23 -8.09 -7.91 -0.84
CA LYS A 23 -9.16 -8.38 -1.72
C LYS A 23 -9.71 -7.26 -2.60
N ASP A 24 -9.98 -6.09 -2.03
CA ASP A 24 -10.50 -4.92 -2.74
C ASP A 24 -9.48 -4.40 -3.77
N ALA A 25 -8.19 -4.50 -3.46
CA ALA A 25 -7.10 -4.03 -4.32
C ALA A 25 -6.69 -5.05 -5.39
N ASP A 26 -7.28 -6.26 -5.38
CA ASP A 26 -6.83 -7.39 -6.22
C ASP A 26 -5.31 -7.64 -6.06
N LEU A 27 -4.88 -7.74 -4.80
CA LEU A 27 -3.50 -7.97 -4.40
C LEU A 27 -3.37 -9.23 -3.53
N ASP A 28 -2.21 -9.87 -3.63
CA ASP A 28 -1.87 -11.00 -2.79
C ASP A 28 -1.77 -10.58 -1.31
N TYR A 29 -2.45 -11.30 -0.43
CA TYR A 29 -2.45 -11.00 1.01
C TYR A 29 -1.04 -11.10 1.61
N ALA A 30 -0.21 -12.04 1.17
CA ALA A 30 1.16 -12.17 1.67
C ALA A 30 2.06 -11.02 1.19
N LEU A 31 1.83 -10.46 0.00
CA LEU A 31 2.44 -9.22 -0.45
C LEU A 31 2.07 -8.07 0.49
N LEU A 32 0.79 -7.85 0.75
CA LEU A 32 0.31 -6.75 1.59
C LEU A 32 0.82 -6.88 3.04
N HIS A 33 0.79 -8.09 3.59
CA HIS A 33 1.34 -8.39 4.91
C HIS A 33 2.85 -8.13 5.00
N ARG A 34 3.63 -8.47 3.96
CA ARG A 34 5.07 -8.13 3.92
C ARG A 34 5.30 -6.62 3.84
N LEU A 35 4.43 -5.91 3.12
CA LEU A 35 4.51 -4.45 2.96
C LEU A 35 4.28 -3.75 4.29
N VAL A 36 3.20 -4.08 5.00
CA VAL A 36 2.88 -3.52 6.33
C VAL A 36 3.96 -3.80 7.36
N ASN A 37 4.54 -5.01 7.34
CA ASN A 37 5.59 -5.40 8.28
C ASN A 37 7.01 -4.94 7.87
N GLY A 38 7.16 -4.10 6.84
CA GLY A 38 8.46 -3.57 6.40
C GLY A 38 9.42 -4.64 5.84
N LYS A 39 8.91 -5.82 5.46
CA LYS A 39 9.71 -6.92 4.89
C LYS A 39 9.94 -6.77 3.39
N VAL A 40 9.26 -5.83 2.73
CA VAL A 40 9.49 -5.48 1.33
C VAL A 40 10.69 -4.54 1.25
N LYS A 41 11.84 -5.10 0.87
CA LYS A 41 13.11 -4.36 0.69
C LYS A 41 13.30 -3.75 -0.70
N LYS A 42 12.39 -4.02 -1.65
CA LYS A 42 12.43 -3.55 -3.04
C LYS A 42 11.30 -2.57 -3.31
N ASN A 43 11.45 -1.76 -4.36
CA ASN A 43 10.40 -0.85 -4.83
C ASN A 43 9.05 -1.58 -4.96
N VAL A 44 7.99 -0.96 -4.45
CA VAL A 44 6.62 -1.33 -4.77
C VAL A 44 6.40 -1.05 -6.25
N TRP A 45 5.81 -2.00 -6.98
CA TRP A 45 5.50 -1.81 -8.39
C TRP A 45 4.46 -0.70 -8.53
N LEU A 46 4.59 0.12 -9.58
CA LEU A 46 3.70 1.26 -9.81
C LEU A 46 2.22 0.83 -9.85
N ASP A 47 1.94 -0.33 -10.46
CA ASP A 47 0.60 -0.96 -10.49
C ASP A 47 0.05 -1.22 -9.07
N THR A 48 0.86 -1.78 -8.18
CA THR A 48 0.47 -2.01 -6.79
C THR A 48 0.20 -0.69 -6.06
N ALA A 49 1.00 0.34 -6.33
CA ALA A 49 0.77 1.66 -5.78
C ALA A 49 -0.58 2.24 -6.28
N PHE A 50 -0.90 2.15 -7.57
CA PHE A 50 -2.19 2.61 -8.08
C PHE A 50 -3.38 1.87 -7.45
N LYS A 51 -3.34 0.53 -7.42
CA LYS A 51 -4.40 -0.28 -6.80
C LYS A 51 -4.64 0.07 -5.33
N LEU A 52 -3.58 0.31 -4.58
CA LEU A 52 -3.70 0.73 -3.19
C LEU A 52 -4.25 2.15 -3.06
N ALA A 53 -3.85 3.07 -3.94
CA ALA A 53 -4.37 4.43 -3.96
C ALA A 53 -5.89 4.44 -4.20
N ASP A 54 -6.35 3.69 -5.21
CA ASP A 54 -7.76 3.55 -5.56
C ASP A 54 -8.59 2.99 -4.40
N VAL A 55 -8.09 1.95 -3.74
CA VAL A 55 -8.79 1.31 -2.62
C VAL A 55 -8.79 2.16 -1.36
N LEU A 56 -7.68 2.81 -1.05
CA LEU A 56 -7.54 3.67 0.13
C LEU A 56 -8.19 5.05 -0.10
N GLY A 57 -8.64 5.35 -1.32
CA GLY A 57 -9.30 6.62 -1.65
C GLY A 57 -8.35 7.82 -1.60
N VAL A 58 -7.07 7.60 -1.89
CA VAL A 58 -6.01 8.62 -1.87
C VAL A 58 -5.40 8.81 -3.26
N ASP A 59 -4.75 9.95 -3.49
CA ASP A 59 -3.98 10.14 -4.72
C ASP A 59 -2.67 9.33 -4.66
N VAL A 60 -2.31 8.63 -5.74
CA VAL A 60 -1.05 7.85 -5.81
C VAL A 60 0.20 8.71 -5.54
N ASN A 61 0.12 10.02 -5.77
CA ASN A 61 1.19 10.98 -5.49
C ASN A 61 1.46 11.13 -3.99
N GLU A 62 0.49 10.82 -3.12
CA GLU A 62 0.71 10.71 -1.67
C GLU A 62 1.77 9.66 -1.33
N PHE A 63 1.96 8.66 -2.21
CA PHE A 63 2.98 7.63 -2.02
C PHE A 63 4.34 8.05 -2.58
N ARG A 64 4.52 9.26 -3.08
CA ARG A 64 5.83 9.74 -3.54
C ARG A 64 6.59 10.30 -2.35
N LYS A 65 7.87 9.92 -2.24
CA LYS A 65 8.80 10.68 -1.40
C LYS A 65 8.98 12.06 -2.03
N GLU A 66 8.61 13.10 -1.30
CA GLU A 66 9.11 14.44 -1.54
C GLU A 66 10.64 14.40 -1.28
N GLU A 67 11.43 14.90 -2.23
CA GLU A 67 12.89 15.00 -2.07
C GLU A 67 13.27 16.03 -1.01
#